data_AF-A0A920GL28-F1
#
_entry.id   AF-A0A920GL28-F1
#
_cell.length_a   1.000
_cell.length_b   1.000
_cell.length_c   1.000
_cell.angle_alpha   90.00
_cell.angle_beta   90.00
_cell.angle_gamma   90.00
#
_symmetry.space_group_name_H-M   'P 1'
#
loop_
_entity.id
_entity.type
_entity.pdbx_description
1 polymer ?
#
loop_
_entity_poly.entity_id
_entity_poly.type
_entity_poly.pdbx_seq_one_letter_code
_entity_poly.pdbx_strand_id
1 'polypeptide(L)'
;MIKLLACAAGVATDTVRVNIQKEPVILIPSNQEICQNDTFTIFNDQVQIENIPSYTIQWTHDGAGVLTNSDTLTPTYTPTVSETGM
;
A
#
# COMPACT_ATOMS: atom_id res chain seq x y z
N MET A 1 4.11 24.63 -70.32
CA MET A 1 3.37 23.55 -69.63
C MET A 1 3.56 23.72 -68.14
N ILE A 2 2.47 23.87 -67.39
CA ILE A 2 2.49 23.83 -65.92
C ILE A 2 2.56 22.36 -65.52
N LYS A 3 3.67 21.95 -64.89
CA LYS A 3 3.82 20.60 -64.35
C LYS A 3 3.25 20.61 -62.93
N LEU A 4 2.13 19.91 -62.72
CA LEU A 4 1.58 19.68 -61.37
C LEU A 4 2.43 18.62 -60.68
N LEU A 5 3.09 18.98 -59.58
CA LEU A 5 3.84 18.04 -58.76
C LEU A 5 2.91 17.53 -57.66
N ALA A 6 2.73 16.20 -57.56
CA ALA A 6 1.99 15.61 -56.46
C ALA A 6 2.70 15.96 -55.14
N CYS A 7 1.96 16.58 -54.20
CA CYS A 7 2.45 16.81 -52.85
C CYS A 7 2.75 15.43 -52.26
N ALA A 8 4.02 15.17 -51.92
CA ALA A 8 4.40 13.93 -51.25
C ALA A 8 3.57 13.87 -49.97
N ALA A 9 2.52 13.04 -49.96
CA ALA A 9 1.71 12.78 -48.79
C ALA A 9 2.59 12.01 -47.81
N GLY A 10 3.44 12.75 -47.08
CA GLY A 10 4.18 12.23 -45.96
C GLY A 10 3.16 11.68 -44.97
N VAL A 11 3.36 10.44 -44.54
CA VAL A 11 2.51 9.84 -43.53
C VAL A 11 2.75 10.61 -42.24
N ALA A 12 1.75 11.35 -41.76
CA ALA A 12 1.81 11.95 -40.44
C ALA A 12 1.68 10.84 -39.40
N THR A 13 2.65 10.74 -38.50
CA THR A 13 2.63 9.77 -37.40
C THR A 13 2.46 10.51 -36.09
N ASP A 14 1.68 9.94 -35.19
CA ASP A 14 1.52 10.40 -33.82
C ASP A 14 1.86 9.24 -32.86
N THR A 15 2.27 9.55 -31.63
CA THR A 15 2.60 8.57 -30.61
C THR A 15 1.69 8.74 -29.40
N VAL A 16 0.87 7.74 -29.13
CA VAL A 16 0.06 7.67 -27.91
C VAL A 16 0.86 6.96 -26.83
N ARG A 17 0.98 7.58 -25.64
CA ARG A 17 1.51 6.93 -24.44
C ARG A 17 0.35 6.55 -23.52
N VAL A 18 0.34 5.30 -23.08
CA VAL A 18 -0.62 4.77 -22.10
C VAL A 18 0.17 4.29 -20.90
N ASN A 19 -0.16 4.82 -19.72
CA ASN A 19 0.39 4.36 -18.46
C ASN A 19 -0.62 3.42 -17.80
N ILE A 20 -0.24 2.15 -17.65
CA ILE A 20 -1.05 1.17 -16.93
C ILE A 20 -0.59 1.14 -15.49
N GLN A 21 -1.49 1.51 -14.57
CA GLN A 21 -1.25 1.36 -13.14
C GLN A 21 -1.53 -0.10 -12.74
N LYS A 22 -0.58 -0.72 -12.06
CA LYS A 22 -0.77 -2.05 -11.45
C LYS A 22 -1.77 -1.96 -10.31
N GLU A 23 -2.43 -3.07 -10.02
CA GLU A 23 -3.34 -3.17 -8.88
C GLU A 23 -2.60 -2.94 -7.55
N PRO A 24 -3.23 -2.24 -6.60
CA PRO A 24 -2.66 -2.01 -5.27
C PRO A 24 -2.52 -3.32 -4.50
N VAL A 25 -1.37 -3.53 -3.86
CA VAL A 25 -1.13 -4.72 -3.02
C VAL A 25 -0.65 -4.25 -1.64
N ILE A 26 -1.27 -4.80 -0.59
CA ILE A 26 -0.85 -4.62 0.80
C ILE A 26 -0.67 -6.02 1.41
N LEU A 27 0.54 -6.31 1.88
CA LEU A 27 0.86 -7.54 2.61
C LEU A 27 1.24 -7.16 4.04
N ILE A 28 0.61 -7.81 5.00
CA ILE A 28 0.86 -7.66 6.45
C ILE A 28 1.35 -8.99 7.02
N PRO A 29 2.05 -9.00 8.17
CA PRO A 29 2.46 -10.25 8.79
C PRO A 29 1.25 -11.14 9.10
N SER A 30 1.45 -12.46 9.05
CA SER A 30 0.45 -13.44 9.47
C SER A 30 0.11 -13.27 10.95
N ASN A 31 -1.00 -13.87 11.38
CA ASN A 31 -1.40 -13.90 12.78
C ASN A 31 -0.21 -14.28 13.68
N GLN A 32 -0.03 -13.50 14.74
CA GLN A 32 1.01 -13.71 15.75
C GLN A 32 0.34 -14.10 17.06
N GLU A 33 0.97 -15.03 17.78
CA GLU A 33 0.63 -15.35 19.15
C GLU A 33 1.65 -14.68 20.07
N ILE A 34 1.18 -13.91 21.04
CA ILE A 34 2.01 -13.26 22.05
C ILE A 34 1.60 -13.75 23.44
N CYS A 35 2.52 -13.73 24.40
CA CYS A 35 2.16 -14.11 25.76
C CYS A 35 1.26 -13.04 26.39
N GLN A 36 0.52 -13.43 27.41
CA GLN A 36 -0.25 -12.49 28.21
C GLN A 36 0.68 -11.38 28.75
N ASN A 37 0.24 -10.13 28.65
CA ASN A 37 0.95 -8.90 29.05
C ASN A 37 2.12 -8.49 28.15
N ASP A 38 2.47 -9.28 27.13
CA ASP A 38 3.50 -8.87 26.18
C ASP A 38 2.95 -7.83 25.21
N THR A 39 3.78 -6.85 24.88
CA THR A 39 3.46 -5.88 23.83
C THR A 39 3.83 -6.44 22.46
N PHE A 40 3.00 -6.17 21.46
CA PHE A 40 3.28 -6.53 20.07
C PHE A 40 3.48 -5.29 19.22
N THR A 41 4.57 -5.24 18.46
CA THR A 41 4.89 -4.16 17.52
C THR A 41 5.01 -4.71 16.12
N ILE A 42 4.30 -4.10 15.17
CA ILE A 42 4.55 -4.33 13.75
C ILE A 42 5.71 -3.44 13.33
N PHE A 43 6.65 -3.97 12.57
CA PHE A 43 7.80 -3.22 12.05
C PHE A 43 7.64 -2.93 10.55
N ASN A 44 8.33 -1.88 10.08
CA ASN A 44 8.26 -1.43 8.68
C ASN A 44 8.63 -2.51 7.66
N ASP A 45 9.50 -3.44 8.02
CA ASP A 45 9.95 -4.54 7.15
C ASP A 45 8.92 -5.69 7.05
N GLN A 46 7.91 -5.69 7.92
CA GLN A 46 6.83 -6.68 7.92
C GLN A 46 5.64 -6.26 7.05
N VAL A 47 5.54 -4.98 6.69
CA VAL A 47 4.45 -4.45 5.86
C VAL A 47 5.00 -4.14 4.47
N GLN A 48 4.42 -4.76 3.43
CA GLN A 48 4.73 -4.43 2.05
C GLN A 48 3.57 -3.70 1.40
N ILE A 49 3.85 -2.54 0.82
CA ILE A 49 2.89 -1.71 0.08
C ILE A 49 3.42 -1.53 -1.33
N GLU A 50 2.69 -2.05 -2.31
CA GLU A 50 3.06 -1.98 -3.73
C GLU A 50 1.97 -1.31 -4.56
N ASN A 51 2.38 -0.56 -5.58
CA ASN A 51 1.50 0.08 -6.57
C ASN A 51 0.51 1.10 -5.98
N ILE A 52 0.76 1.56 -4.74
CA ILE A 52 0.02 2.62 -4.08
C ILE A 52 0.91 3.87 -3.99
N PRO A 53 0.69 4.89 -4.82
CA PRO A 53 1.55 6.08 -4.84
C PRO A 53 1.39 6.97 -3.59
N SER A 54 0.24 6.88 -2.91
CA SER A 54 -0.04 7.63 -1.68
C SER A 54 -1.10 6.89 -0.87
N TYR A 55 -0.93 6.81 0.44
CA TYR A 55 -1.83 6.11 1.35
C TYR A 55 -1.85 6.77 2.72
N THR A 56 -2.92 6.50 3.46
CA THR A 56 -3.04 6.75 4.90
C THR A 56 -3.26 5.41 5.59
N ILE A 57 -2.80 5.27 6.83
CA ILE A 57 -2.94 4.05 7.61
C ILE A 57 -3.79 4.35 8.83
N GLN A 58 -4.64 3.40 9.20
CA GLN A 58 -5.32 3.40 10.49
C GLN A 58 -5.49 1.95 10.95
N TRP A 59 -4.76 1.58 11.99
CA TRP A 59 -4.89 0.29 12.65
C TRP A 59 -6.01 0.35 13.69
N THR A 60 -6.71 -0.76 13.84
CA THR A 60 -7.76 -0.99 14.83
C THR A 60 -7.52 -2.29 15.55
N HIS A 61 -8.07 -2.42 16.75
CA HIS A 61 -8.08 -3.66 17.51
C HIS A 61 -9.46 -3.85 18.15
N ASP A 62 -9.76 -5.09 18.50
CA ASP A 62 -10.97 -5.53 19.21
C ASP A 62 -10.65 -6.08 20.62
N GLY A 63 -9.37 -6.19 20.97
CA GLY A 63 -8.94 -6.51 22.33
C GLY A 63 -9.11 -5.37 23.33
N ALA A 64 -8.89 -5.67 24.62
CA ALA A 64 -9.12 -4.74 25.73
C ALA A 64 -7.96 -3.73 25.95
N GLY A 65 -6.85 -3.93 25.26
CA GLY A 65 -5.62 -3.14 25.37
C GLY A 65 -5.67 -1.75 24.74
N VAL A 66 -4.48 -1.17 24.58
CA VAL A 66 -4.26 0.13 23.94
C VAL A 66 -3.37 -0.05 22.72
N LEU A 67 -3.78 0.56 21.61
CA LEU A 67 -2.99 0.66 20.39
C LEU A 67 -2.38 2.06 20.27
N THR A 68 -1.06 2.11 20.16
CA THR A 68 -0.29 3.36 19.96
C THR A 68 0.27 3.43 18.54
N ASN A 69 0.52 4.64 18.03
CA ASN A 69 0.99 4.91 16.66
C ASN A 69 0.11 4.23 15.59
N SER A 70 -1.21 4.24 15.81
CA SER A 70 -2.20 3.56 14.97
C SER A 70 -2.32 4.15 13.57
N ASP A 71 -1.74 5.32 13.33
CA ASP A 71 -1.66 6.01 12.04
C ASP A 71 -0.34 5.77 11.29
N THR A 72 0.52 4.88 11.81
CA THR A 72 1.85 4.59 11.24
C THR A 72 1.96 3.15 10.76
N LEU A 73 3.04 2.83 10.03
CA LEU A 73 3.41 1.46 9.68
C LEU A 73 3.94 0.66 10.87
N THR A 74 4.22 1.32 12.00
CA THR A 74 4.79 0.70 13.20
C THR A 74 3.90 0.87 14.42
N PRO A 75 2.65 0.37 14.40
CA PRO A 75 1.79 0.39 15.58
C PRO A 75 2.32 -0.56 16.66
N THR A 76 2.03 -0.24 17.92
CA THR A 76 2.30 -1.12 19.06
C THR A 76 1.01 -1.35 19.84
N TYR A 77 0.61 -2.61 19.96
CA TYR A 77 -0.48 -3.06 20.80
C TYR A 77 0.02 -3.48 22.18
N THR A 78 -0.60 -2.93 23.23
CA THR A 78 -0.33 -3.25 24.64
C THR A 78 -1.60 -3.83 25.27
N PRO A 79 -1.69 -5.15 25.50
CA PRO A 79 -2.82 -5.79 26.16
C PRO A 79 -3.03 -5.30 27.60
N THR A 80 -4.23 -5.48 28.15
CA THR A 80 -4.44 -5.30 29.60
C THR A 80 -3.99 -6.51 30.40
N VAL A 81 -3.72 -6.32 31.70
CA VAL A 81 -3.31 -7.40 32.60
C VAL A 81 -4.33 -8.53 32.77
N SER A 82 -5.60 -8.28 32.42
CA SER A 82 -6.70 -9.24 32.52
C SER A 82 -7.13 -9.80 31.16
N GLU A 83 -6.51 -9.36 30.07
CA GLU A 83 -6.77 -9.89 28.74
C GLU A 83 -6.16 -11.29 28.63
N THR A 84 -6.97 -12.26 28.20
CA THR A 84 -6.54 -13.66 28.02
C THR A 84 -7.08 -14.16 26.69
N GLY A 85 -6.21 -14.19 25.68
CA GLY A 85 -6.57 -14.58 24.32
C GLY A 85 -7.53 -13.60 23.61
N MET A 86 -7.78 -13.92 22.35
CA MET A 86 -8.84 -13.40 21.49
C MET A 86 -9.43 -14.56 20.68
#